data_AF-A0A960D024-F1
#
_entry.id   AF-A0A960D024-F1
#
_cell.length_a   1.000
_cell.length_b   1.000
_cell.length_c   1.000
_cell.angle_alpha   90.00
_cell.angle_beta   90.00
_cell.angle_gamma   90.00
#
_symmetry.space_group_name_H-M   'P 1'
#
loop_
_entity.id
_entity.type
_entity.pdbx_description
1 polymer ?
#
loop_
_entity_poly.entity_id
_entity_poly.type
_entity_poly.pdbx_seq_one_letter_code
_entity_poly.pdbx_strand_id
1 'polypeptide(L)'
;DPAAPVQEKPQRVVYGCDSTNVMEEMTWSSWGAGGARGTGTDNAVECQPNCAQGPHLFNPIVVHAWNPLPGDKPGCPPNVEFYSDFTVAYPAGVPPWVIPGTTWGSDVEYVYVDGMPAVHFFDQLPYRCAPLT
;
A
#
# COMPACT_ATOMS: atom_id res chain seq x y z
N ASP A 1 26.52 -19.53 -6.91
CA ASP A 1 25.75 -18.37 -7.37
C ASP A 1 24.77 -18.03 -6.26
N PRO A 2 24.96 -16.95 -5.49
CA PRO A 2 24.00 -16.62 -4.44
C PRO A 2 22.72 -16.14 -5.13
N ALA A 3 21.65 -16.93 -5.00
CA ALA A 3 20.35 -16.60 -5.55
C ALA A 3 19.93 -15.19 -5.14
N ALA A 4 19.48 -14.40 -6.12
CA ALA A 4 18.90 -13.08 -5.86
C ALA A 4 17.81 -13.19 -4.77
N PRO A 5 17.67 -12.19 -3.88
CA PRO A 5 16.67 -12.23 -2.82
C PRO A 5 15.28 -12.46 -3.41
N VAL A 6 14.48 -13.29 -2.74
CA VAL A 6 13.10 -13.58 -3.15
C VAL A 6 12.31 -12.27 -3.12
N GLN A 7 11.76 -11.89 -4.28
CA GLN A 7 10.92 -10.71 -4.42
C GLN A 7 9.45 -11.13 -4.31
N GLU A 8 8.78 -10.72 -3.24
CA GLU A 8 7.34 -10.91 -3.07
C GLU A 8 6.59 -9.79 -3.79
N LYS A 9 6.04 -10.04 -4.97
CA LYS A 9 5.29 -9.06 -5.78
C LYS A 9 3.78 -9.34 -5.68
N PRO A 10 3.12 -8.98 -4.56
CA PRO A 10 1.76 -9.42 -4.29
C PRO A 10 0.78 -8.86 -5.32
N GLN A 11 -0.16 -9.69 -5.78
CA GLN A 11 -1.27 -9.24 -6.62
C GLN A 11 -2.41 -8.63 -5.79
N ARG A 12 -2.39 -8.87 -4.48
CA ARG A 12 -3.39 -8.39 -3.52
C ARG A 12 -2.71 -7.89 -2.24
N VAL A 13 -3.06 -6.69 -1.78
CA VAL A 13 -2.52 -6.10 -0.55
C VAL A 13 -3.65 -5.51 0.27
N VAL A 14 -3.81 -5.98 1.52
CA VAL A 14 -4.71 -5.35 2.49
C VAL A 14 -3.93 -4.26 3.21
N TYR A 15 -4.35 -3.01 3.10
CA TYR A 15 -3.63 -1.85 3.66
C TYR A 15 -4.51 -0.97 4.56
N GLY A 16 -5.67 -1.48 4.96
CA GLY A 16 -6.48 -0.97 6.07
C GLY A 16 -6.63 -2.01 7.18
N CYS A 17 -6.73 -1.58 8.44
CA CYS A 17 -6.77 -2.44 9.62
C CYS A 17 -7.94 -3.44 9.66
N ASP A 18 -9.05 -3.14 8.98
CA ASP A 18 -10.30 -3.90 8.97
C ASP A 18 -10.65 -4.48 7.59
N SER A 19 -9.69 -4.52 6.67
CA SER A 19 -9.88 -4.95 5.27
C SER A 19 -10.86 -4.11 4.45
N THR A 20 -11.15 -2.88 4.88
CA THR A 20 -11.97 -1.94 4.10
C THR A 20 -11.22 -1.28 2.94
N ASN A 21 -9.91 -1.49 2.84
CA ASN A 21 -9.07 -0.99 1.75
C ASN A 21 -8.16 -2.14 1.29
N VAL A 22 -8.34 -2.55 0.04
CA VAL A 22 -7.64 -3.68 -0.57
C VAL A 22 -7.16 -3.29 -1.96
N MET A 23 -5.86 -3.37 -2.20
CA MET A 23 -5.30 -3.31 -3.55
C MET A 23 -5.53 -4.68 -4.20
N GLU A 24 -6.11 -4.67 -5.39
CA GLU A 24 -6.44 -5.86 -6.17
C GLU A 24 -5.81 -5.76 -7.57
N GLU A 25 -5.59 -6.92 -8.19
CA GLU A 25 -5.08 -7.03 -9.56
C GLU A 25 -3.76 -6.29 -9.80
N MET A 26 -2.92 -6.23 -8.76
CA MET A 26 -1.66 -5.47 -8.81
C MET A 26 -0.69 -6.05 -9.84
N THR A 27 -0.17 -5.17 -10.69
CA THR A 27 0.90 -5.44 -11.65
C THR A 27 2.09 -4.52 -11.33
N TRP A 28 3.25 -5.11 -11.06
CA TRP A 28 4.46 -4.39 -10.66
C TRP A 28 5.41 -4.16 -11.83
N SER A 29 5.70 -2.90 -12.14
CA SER A 29 6.63 -2.50 -13.19
C SER A 29 8.09 -2.46 -12.71
N SER A 30 8.30 -2.25 -11.41
CA SER A 30 9.62 -2.29 -10.79
C SER A 30 9.56 -2.80 -9.36
N TRP A 31 10.64 -3.44 -8.91
CA TRP A 31 10.79 -3.98 -7.56
C TRP A 31 12.28 -4.17 -7.23
N GLY A 32 12.76 -3.60 -6.13
CA GLY A 32 14.14 -3.77 -5.67
C GLY A 32 14.56 -2.75 -4.62
N ALA A 33 15.86 -2.66 -4.33
CA ALA A 33 16.39 -1.80 -3.25
C ALA A 33 16.00 -0.31 -3.38
N GLY A 34 15.75 0.18 -4.61
CA GLY A 34 15.30 1.55 -4.87
C GLY A 34 13.79 1.79 -4.73
N GLY A 35 13.02 0.78 -4.33
CA GLY A 35 11.56 0.84 -4.24
C GLY A 35 10.84 -0.11 -5.20
N ALA A 36 9.51 -0.10 -5.10
CA ALA A 36 8.61 -0.80 -5.99
C ALA A 36 7.61 0.17 -6.62
N ARG A 37 7.23 -0.09 -7.88
CA ARG A 37 6.16 0.65 -8.56
C ARG A 37 5.18 -0.34 -9.17
N GLY A 38 3.90 -0.07 -9.01
CA GLY A 38 2.84 -0.92 -9.53
C GLY A 38 1.57 -0.16 -9.83
N THR A 39 0.65 -0.85 -10.48
CA THR A 39 -0.70 -0.36 -10.79
C THR A 39 -1.70 -1.45 -10.48
N GLY A 40 -2.91 -1.08 -10.11
CA GLY A 40 -4.01 -2.02 -9.89
C GLY A 40 -5.31 -1.28 -9.61
N THR A 41 -6.18 -1.91 -8.82
CA THR A 41 -7.45 -1.34 -8.40
C THR A 41 -7.50 -1.27 -6.88
N ASP A 42 -7.82 -0.11 -6.32
CA ASP A 42 -8.24 -0.01 -4.92
C ASP A 42 -9.72 -0.38 -4.84
N ASN A 43 -10.00 -1.38 -4.01
CA ASN A 43 -11.32 -1.79 -3.58
C ASN A 43 -11.55 -1.26 -2.15
N ALA A 44 -12.17 -0.09 -2.06
CA ALA A 44 -12.40 0.60 -0.81
C ALA A 44 -13.89 0.57 -0.38
N VAL A 45 -14.17 0.39 0.90
CA VAL A 45 -15.55 0.37 1.43
C VAL A 45 -15.91 1.73 2.00
N GLU A 46 -17.01 2.32 1.53
CA GLU A 46 -17.54 3.55 2.11
C GLU A 46 -18.22 3.27 3.46
N CYS A 47 -17.49 3.54 4.55
CA CYS A 47 -17.88 3.16 5.90
C CYS A 47 -18.92 4.06 6.59
N GLN A 48 -19.48 5.06 5.91
CA GLN A 48 -20.50 5.93 6.49
C GLN A 48 -21.90 5.48 6.03
N PRO A 49 -22.83 5.12 6.95
CA PRO A 49 -22.72 5.13 8.41
C PRO A 49 -22.11 3.85 9.03
N ASN A 50 -21.97 2.76 8.27
CA ASN A 50 -21.29 1.55 8.73
C ASN A 50 -20.60 0.80 7.58
N CYS A 51 -19.44 0.20 7.83
CA CYS A 51 -18.67 -0.54 6.82
C CYS A 51 -19.34 -1.84 6.36
N ALA A 52 -20.18 -2.47 7.19
CA ALA A 52 -20.76 -3.78 6.87
C ALA A 52 -21.75 -3.74 5.69
N GLN A 53 -22.34 -2.56 5.44
CA GLN A 53 -23.31 -2.33 4.36
C GLN A 53 -22.84 -1.26 3.36
N GLY A 54 -21.62 -0.76 3.54
CA GLY A 54 -21.04 0.29 2.71
C GLY A 54 -20.86 -0.19 1.27
N PRO A 55 -21.11 0.65 0.26
CA PRO A 55 -20.76 0.31 -1.11
C PRO A 55 -19.24 0.20 -1.27
N HIS A 56 -18.82 -0.67 -2.21
CA HIS A 56 -17.44 -0.74 -2.65
C HIS A 56 -17.20 0.32 -3.73
N LEU A 57 -16.12 1.08 -3.56
CA LEU A 57 -15.59 2.06 -4.51
C LEU A 57 -14.35 1.45 -5.16
N PHE A 58 -14.43 1.20 -6.46
CA PHE A 58 -13.34 0.64 -7.24
C PHE A 58 -12.65 1.77 -8.02
N ASN A 59 -11.41 2.07 -7.69
CA ASN A 59 -10.65 3.12 -8.36
C ASN A 59 -9.32 2.56 -8.89
N PRO A 60 -8.93 2.84 -10.14
CA PRO A 60 -7.58 2.52 -10.60
C PRO A 60 -6.56 3.26 -9.75
N ILE A 61 -5.46 2.61 -9.42
CA ILE A 61 -4.39 3.17 -8.58
C ILE A 61 -3.00 3.00 -9.20
N VAL A 62 -2.13 3.95 -8.87
CA VAL A 62 -0.68 3.87 -9.05
C VAL A 62 -0.04 3.82 -7.67
N VAL A 63 0.80 2.82 -7.46
CA VAL A 63 1.49 2.59 -6.19
C VAL A 63 2.99 2.80 -6.35
N HIS A 64 3.59 3.50 -5.40
CA HIS A 64 5.03 3.62 -5.25
C HIS A 64 5.37 3.30 -3.80
N ALA A 65 6.25 2.34 -3.57
CA ALA A 65 6.73 1.94 -2.23
C ALA A 65 8.24 2.12 -2.15
N TRP A 66 8.75 2.61 -1.02
CA TRP A 66 10.17 2.90 -0.82
C TRP A 66 10.56 2.81 0.67
N ASN A 67 11.76 3.27 1.02
CA ASN A 67 12.35 3.16 2.36
C ASN A 67 12.37 1.71 2.86
N PRO A 68 13.19 0.83 2.24
CA PRO A 68 13.32 -0.54 2.72
C PRO A 68 13.94 -0.56 4.13
N LEU A 69 13.29 -1.28 5.03
CA LEU A 69 13.79 -1.58 6.36
C LEU A 69 14.15 -3.07 6.45
N PRO A 70 15.26 -3.43 7.11
CA PRO A 70 15.64 -4.83 7.28
C PRO A 70 14.61 -5.55 8.14
N GLY A 71 14.25 -6.77 7.74
CA GLY A 71 13.44 -7.69 8.54
C GLY A 71 14.23 -8.29 9.69
N ASP A 72 14.56 -7.49 10.69
CA ASP A 72 15.47 -7.85 11.80
C ASP A 72 14.78 -8.58 12.98
N LYS A 73 13.50 -8.94 12.80
CA LYS A 73 12.71 -9.62 13.83
C LYS A 73 12.93 -11.14 13.86
N PRO A 74 12.84 -11.78 15.05
CA PRO A 74 12.86 -13.23 15.16
C PRO A 74 11.82 -13.89 14.25
N GLY A 75 12.24 -14.85 13.43
CA GLY A 75 11.38 -15.56 12.48
C GLY A 75 11.39 -15.02 11.05
N CYS A 76 12.09 -13.90 10.80
CA CYS A 76 12.30 -13.41 9.43
C CYS A 76 13.45 -14.16 8.74
N PRO A 77 13.31 -14.54 7.45
CA PRO A 77 14.43 -15.04 6.66
C PRO A 77 15.58 -14.01 6.58
N PRO A 78 16.84 -14.45 6.45
CA PRO A 78 17.94 -13.53 6.24
C PRO A 78 17.75 -12.75 4.92
N ASN A 79 18.18 -11.48 4.92
CA ASN A 79 18.12 -10.57 3.76
C ASN A 79 16.70 -10.27 3.22
N VAL A 80 15.69 -10.34 4.09
CA VAL A 80 14.36 -9.78 3.80
C VAL A 80 14.33 -8.30 4.17
N GLU A 81 13.71 -7.50 3.31
CA GLU A 81 13.43 -6.08 3.54
C GLU A 81 11.95 -5.80 3.30
N PHE A 82 11.43 -4.78 3.99
CA PHE A 82 10.05 -4.31 3.87
C PHE A 82 10.05 -2.82 3.55
N TYR A 83 9.29 -2.39 2.55
CA TYR A 83 9.06 -0.96 2.33
C TYR A 83 8.20 -0.41 3.48
N SER A 84 8.69 0.60 4.19
CA SER A 84 7.96 1.26 5.27
C SER A 84 7.05 2.37 4.78
N ASP A 85 7.31 2.87 3.58
CA ASP A 85 6.60 4.02 3.03
C ASP A 85 6.03 3.64 1.67
N PHE A 86 4.79 4.05 1.43
CA PHE A 86 4.17 3.90 0.12
C PHE A 86 3.07 4.93 -0.14
N THR A 87 2.83 5.22 -1.41
CA THR A 87 1.71 6.03 -1.86
C THR A 87 0.71 5.20 -2.64
N VAL A 88 -0.57 5.52 -2.48
CA VAL A 88 -1.67 5.08 -3.33
C VAL A 88 -2.21 6.32 -4.02
N ALA A 89 -1.87 6.51 -5.30
CA ALA A 89 -2.31 7.65 -6.11
C ALA A 89 -3.46 7.25 -7.03
N TYR A 90 -4.42 8.15 -7.19
CA TYR A 90 -5.70 7.90 -7.86
C TYR A 90 -5.77 8.65 -9.20
N PRO A 91 -5.35 8.04 -10.32
CA PRO A 91 -5.38 8.67 -11.65
C PRO A 91 -6.77 8.96 -12.20
N ALA A 92 -7.80 8.21 -11.78
CA ALA A 92 -9.18 8.40 -12.25
C ALA A 92 -10.20 8.01 -11.19
N GLY A 93 -10.93 8.99 -10.66
CA GLY A 93 -11.81 8.77 -9.51
C GLY A 93 -11.02 8.58 -8.22
N VAL A 94 -11.54 9.03 -7.10
CA VAL A 94 -10.89 8.94 -5.79
C VAL A 94 -11.97 8.74 -4.72
N PRO A 95 -11.73 7.94 -3.67
CA PRO A 95 -12.66 7.87 -2.55
C PRO A 95 -12.91 9.26 -1.92
N PRO A 96 -14.15 9.58 -1.52
CA PRO A 96 -14.54 10.94 -1.12
C PRO A 96 -13.85 11.45 0.16
N TRP A 97 -13.26 10.55 0.95
CA TRP A 97 -12.51 10.90 2.16
C TRP A 97 -11.03 11.22 1.90
N VAL A 98 -10.48 10.90 0.72
CA VAL A 98 -9.12 11.27 0.37
C VAL A 98 -9.12 12.75 -0.04
N ILE A 99 -8.87 13.62 0.94
CA ILE A 99 -8.89 15.08 0.78
C ILE A 99 -7.46 15.59 0.95
N PRO A 100 -6.72 15.88 -0.15
CA PRO A 100 -5.35 16.35 -0.06
C PRO A 100 -5.18 17.58 0.84
N GLY A 101 -4.10 17.59 1.64
CA GLY A 101 -3.83 18.60 2.67
C GLY A 101 -4.41 18.27 4.05
N THR A 102 -5.03 17.09 4.22
CA THR A 102 -5.49 16.60 5.51
C THR A 102 -4.77 15.30 5.89
N THR A 103 -4.91 14.84 7.13
CA THR A 103 -4.23 13.65 7.65
C THR A 103 -5.21 12.69 8.29
N TRP A 104 -4.82 11.43 8.36
CA TRP A 104 -5.53 10.40 9.12
C TRP A 104 -4.56 9.72 10.09
N GLY A 105 -4.65 10.06 11.37
CA GLY A 105 -3.67 9.58 12.35
C GLY A 105 -2.30 10.24 12.19
N SER A 106 -1.26 9.57 12.66
CA SER A 106 0.11 10.09 12.72
C SER A 106 1.00 9.63 11.57
N ASP A 107 0.55 8.67 10.78
CA ASP A 107 1.32 7.90 9.80
C ASP A 107 0.67 7.86 8.41
N VAL A 108 -0.43 8.61 8.23
CA VAL A 108 -1.15 8.75 6.95
C VAL A 108 -1.44 10.21 6.64
N GLU A 109 -1.01 10.62 5.46
CA GLU A 109 -1.29 11.95 4.88
C GLU A 109 -2.06 11.80 3.58
N TYR A 110 -3.02 12.68 3.35
CA TYR A 110 -3.64 12.84 2.03
C TYR A 110 -2.92 13.96 1.30
N VAL A 111 -2.35 13.66 0.13
CA VAL A 111 -1.42 14.53 -0.59
C VAL A 111 -1.74 14.54 -2.09
N TYR A 112 -0.97 15.32 -2.86
CA TYR A 112 -0.89 15.17 -4.30
C TYR A 112 0.43 14.50 -4.68
N VAL A 113 0.38 13.48 -5.54
CA VAL A 113 1.55 12.84 -6.15
C VAL A 113 1.39 12.96 -7.65
N ASP A 114 2.33 13.63 -8.33
CA ASP A 114 2.30 13.86 -9.78
C ASP A 114 0.95 14.46 -10.28
N GLY A 115 0.33 15.31 -9.47
CA GLY A 115 -0.96 15.95 -9.76
C GLY A 115 -2.19 15.07 -9.48
N MET A 116 -2.01 13.83 -9.05
CA MET A 116 -3.10 12.93 -8.65
C MET A 116 -3.36 13.06 -7.14
N PRO A 117 -4.62 13.08 -6.67
CA PRO A 117 -4.93 12.84 -5.26
C PRO A 117 -4.32 11.51 -4.83
N ALA A 118 -3.72 11.46 -3.66
CA ALA A 118 -3.03 10.28 -3.17
C ALA A 118 -3.11 10.18 -1.64
N VAL A 119 -2.94 8.96 -1.16
CA VAL A 119 -2.67 8.67 0.24
C VAL A 119 -1.20 8.31 0.37
N HIS A 120 -0.49 8.96 1.28
CA HIS A 120 0.89 8.66 1.65
C HIS A 120 0.90 8.00 3.02
N PHE A 121 1.32 6.74 3.06
CA PHE A 121 1.57 5.97 4.26
C PHE A 121 3.08 5.99 4.52
N PHE A 122 3.50 6.35 5.73
CA PHE A 122 4.91 6.40 6.11
C PHE A 122 5.14 5.77 7.47
N ASP A 123 6.39 5.38 7.75
CA ASP A 123 6.78 4.73 9.01
C ASP A 123 5.92 3.51 9.37
N GLN A 124 5.49 2.76 8.36
CA GLN A 124 4.55 1.65 8.52
C GLN A 124 5.20 0.47 9.24
N LEU A 125 4.90 0.36 10.54
CA LEU A 125 5.39 -0.66 11.46
C LEU A 125 4.25 -1.14 12.38
N PRO A 126 4.28 -2.38 12.87
CA PRO A 126 5.28 -3.42 12.62
C PRO A 126 5.04 -4.20 11.32
N TYR A 127 6.10 -4.50 10.56
CA TYR A 127 6.03 -5.53 9.51
C TYR A 127 5.93 -6.94 10.09
N ARG A 128 5.37 -7.86 9.29
CA ARG A 128 5.22 -9.29 9.59
C ARG A 128 5.93 -10.12 8.51
N CYS A 129 6.70 -11.12 8.95
CA CYS A 129 7.45 -12.02 8.06
C CYS A 129 6.63 -13.24 7.59
N ALA A 130 5.31 -13.17 7.72
CA ALA A 130 4.39 -14.13 7.11
C ALA A 130 4.05 -13.65 5.68
N PRO A 131 3.98 -14.55 4.68
CA PRO A 131 3.52 -14.20 3.35
C PRO A 131 2.15 -13.52 3.37
N LEU A 132 1.93 -12.59 2.44
CA LEU A 132 0.61 -12.02 2.18
C LEU A 132 -0.24 -13.10 1.52
N THR A 133 -1.17 -13.71 2.27
CA THR A 133 -2.13 -14.71 1.78
C THR A 133 -3.32 -14.08 1.08
#